data_AF-A0A3Q0DWF5-F1
#
_entry.id   AF-A0A3Q0DWF5-F1
#
_cell.length_a   1.000
_cell.length_b   1.000
_cell.length_c   1.000
_cell.angle_alpha   90.00
_cell.angle_beta   90.00
_cell.angle_gamma   90.00
#
_symmetry.space_group_name_H-M   'P 1'
#
loop_
_entity.id
_entity.type
_entity.pdbx_description
1 polymer ?
#
loop_
_entity_poly.entity_id
_entity_poly.type
_entity_poly.pdbx_seq_one_letter_code
_entity_poly.pdbx_strand_id
1 'polypeptide(L)'
;YEHILMEPDPVPAYALKLLVAMTEHNPTYTRTCVRLPTSLQPCHQNLLLNFEIWPIRQIRLVEESRLIPLIFEVILEHQESMLGNTMQSVIALLNNLVTCKDSNMKLLYEQGLVSHICNMFTETATLCLDMDNKNNELATTLLFSLLDILHSMLTYTSSVVRLALQSQKSGSGGDTQAAEDLLLLSKPLTDLIRLLIPL
;
A
#
# COMPACT_ATOMS: atom_id res chain seq x y z
N TYR A 1 -2.15 -27.41 -5.61
CA TYR A 1 -2.11 -26.51 -6.77
C TYR A 1 -3.39 -26.60 -7.60
N GLU A 2 -3.85 -27.75 -8.07
CA GLU A 2 -5.11 -27.80 -8.85
C GLU A 2 -6.40 -27.62 -8.05
N HIS A 3 -6.45 -28.06 -6.78
CA HIS A 3 -7.60 -27.80 -5.90
C HIS A 3 -7.77 -26.33 -5.48
N ILE A 4 -6.78 -25.48 -5.77
CA ILE A 4 -6.75 -24.04 -5.44
C ILE A 4 -7.48 -23.22 -6.52
N LEU A 5 -7.69 -23.78 -7.71
CA LEU A 5 -8.35 -23.12 -8.84
C LEU A 5 -9.89 -23.27 -8.83
N MET A 6 -10.47 -23.88 -7.79
CA MET A 6 -11.88 -24.29 -7.76
C MET A 6 -12.72 -23.66 -6.63
N GLU A 7 -12.16 -22.82 -5.74
CA GLU A 7 -13.02 -22.09 -4.77
C GLU A 7 -13.66 -20.85 -5.42
N PRO A 8 -14.85 -20.42 -4.95
CA PRO A 8 -15.67 -19.40 -5.59
C PRO A 8 -15.30 -17.96 -5.22
N ASP A 9 -14.18 -17.74 -4.53
CA ASP A 9 -13.68 -16.40 -4.20
C ASP A 9 -12.66 -15.93 -5.23
N PRO A 10 -12.64 -14.63 -5.57
CA PRO A 10 -11.84 -14.13 -6.67
C PRO A 10 -10.36 -14.36 -6.39
N VAL A 11 -9.65 -14.64 -7.48
CA VAL A 11 -8.20 -14.87 -7.63
C VAL A 11 -7.27 -14.03 -6.71
N PRO A 12 -7.62 -12.80 -6.26
CA PRO A 12 -6.81 -12.03 -5.30
C PRO A 12 -6.66 -12.64 -3.92
N ALA A 13 -7.68 -13.34 -3.40
CA ALA A 13 -7.61 -13.98 -2.08
C ALA A 13 -6.55 -15.09 -2.07
N TYR A 14 -6.38 -15.77 -3.20
CA TYR A 14 -5.35 -16.78 -3.37
C TYR A 14 -3.97 -16.19 -3.53
N ALA A 15 -3.81 -15.10 -4.30
CA ALA A 15 -2.53 -14.42 -4.42
C ALA A 15 -2.06 -13.88 -3.07
N LEU A 16 -2.97 -13.30 -2.27
CA LEU A 16 -2.70 -12.83 -0.91
C LEU A 16 -2.47 -14.00 0.07
N LYS A 17 -3.27 -15.08 0.01
CA LYS A 17 -3.00 -16.32 0.78
C LYS A 17 -1.67 -16.95 0.37
N LEU A 18 -1.25 -16.87 -0.89
CA LEU A 18 0.04 -17.36 -1.38
C LEU A 18 1.18 -16.47 -0.86
N LEU A 19 0.99 -15.15 -0.87
CA LEU A 19 1.91 -14.18 -0.27
C LEU A 19 2.07 -14.45 1.23
N VAL A 20 0.95 -14.63 1.96
CA VAL A 20 0.93 -15.02 3.38
C VAL A 20 1.58 -16.40 3.60
N ALA A 21 1.30 -17.40 2.77
CA ALA A 21 1.92 -18.72 2.87
C ALA A 21 3.44 -18.68 2.58
N MET A 22 3.87 -17.84 1.63
CA MET A 22 5.27 -17.59 1.33
C MET A 22 5.99 -16.85 2.47
N THR A 23 5.28 -16.03 3.25
CA THR A 23 5.84 -15.35 4.42
C THR A 23 5.83 -16.25 5.68
N GLU A 24 4.85 -17.14 5.83
CA GLU A 24 4.76 -18.15 6.89
C GLU A 24 5.81 -19.27 6.75
N HIS A 25 6.20 -19.67 5.54
CA HIS A 25 7.21 -20.71 5.31
C HIS A 25 8.67 -20.23 5.43
N ASN A 26 8.89 -19.00 5.93
CA ASN A 26 10.21 -18.54 6.31
C ASN A 26 10.56 -19.04 7.75
N PRO A 27 11.57 -19.91 7.95
CA PRO A 27 11.82 -20.60 9.23
C PRO A 27 12.25 -19.70 10.40
N THR A 28 12.36 -18.39 10.15
CA THR A 28 12.65 -17.37 11.16
C THR A 28 11.38 -16.84 11.83
N TYR A 29 10.23 -16.83 11.11
CA TYR A 29 8.92 -16.40 11.61
C TYR A 29 8.22 -17.50 12.42
N THR A 30 8.33 -18.75 11.97
CA THR A 30 7.73 -19.90 12.64
C THR A 30 8.25 -20.09 14.06
N ARG A 31 9.50 -19.73 14.37
CA ARG A 31 10.03 -19.85 15.75
C ARG A 31 9.41 -18.87 16.74
N THR A 32 8.92 -17.72 16.29
CA THR A 32 8.30 -16.71 17.18
C THR A 32 6.80 -16.98 17.38
N CYS A 33 6.12 -17.57 16.39
CA CYS A 33 4.70 -17.95 16.49
C CYS A 33 4.43 -19.29 17.24
N VAL A 34 5.40 -20.19 17.35
CA VAL A 34 5.24 -21.51 18.02
C VAL A 34 5.08 -21.42 19.55
N ARG A 35 4.98 -20.21 20.14
CA ARG A 35 4.85 -20.01 21.59
C ARG A 35 3.46 -19.58 22.08
N LEU A 36 2.46 -19.50 21.22
CA LEU A 36 1.09 -19.12 21.61
C LEU A 36 0.10 -20.30 21.51
N PRO A 37 -0.89 -20.37 22.41
CA PRO A 37 -1.77 -21.53 22.56
C PRO A 37 -2.72 -21.72 21.38
N THR A 38 -3.03 -22.98 21.09
CA THR A 38 -3.72 -23.53 19.91
C THR A 38 -5.19 -23.11 19.73
N SER A 39 -5.75 -22.25 20.58
CA SER A 39 -7.17 -21.85 20.54
C SER A 39 -7.47 -20.60 19.69
N LEU A 40 -6.46 -19.97 19.07
CA LEU A 40 -6.60 -18.67 18.39
C LEU A 40 -6.31 -18.69 16.87
N GLN A 41 -6.16 -19.87 16.26
CA GLN A 41 -5.66 -19.99 14.88
C GLN A 41 -6.51 -19.34 13.76
N PRO A 42 -7.86 -19.21 13.81
CA PRO A 42 -8.59 -18.54 12.72
C PRO A 42 -8.50 -17.01 12.75
N CYS A 43 -8.16 -16.41 13.89
CA CYS A 43 -8.18 -14.96 14.07
C CYS A 43 -6.88 -14.28 13.60
N HIS A 44 -5.83 -15.05 13.30
CA HIS A 44 -4.49 -14.52 13.05
C HIS A 44 -4.17 -14.21 11.57
N GLN A 45 -4.96 -14.68 10.59
CA GLN A 45 -4.73 -14.29 9.20
C GLN A 45 -4.90 -12.77 8.99
N ASN A 46 -5.90 -12.16 9.65
CA ASN A 46 -6.07 -10.70 9.64
C ASN A 46 -5.02 -9.99 10.52
N LEU A 47 -4.56 -10.62 11.61
CA LEU A 47 -3.55 -10.01 12.48
C LEU A 47 -2.15 -9.99 11.86
N LEU A 48 -1.76 -10.96 11.02
CA LEU A 48 -0.45 -10.96 10.36
C LEU A 48 -0.29 -9.85 9.32
N LEU A 49 -1.39 -9.40 8.70
CA LEU A 49 -1.41 -8.19 7.87
C LEU A 49 -1.44 -6.90 8.71
N ASN A 50 -2.07 -6.95 9.89
CA ASN A 50 -2.18 -5.83 10.82
C ASN A 50 -0.95 -5.61 11.73
N PHE A 51 -0.01 -6.55 11.79
CA PHE A 51 1.26 -6.32 12.48
C PHE A 51 2.20 -5.54 11.57
N GLU A 52 2.16 -4.22 11.76
CA GLU A 52 2.96 -3.07 11.30
C GLU A 52 4.38 -3.23 10.73
N ILE A 53 4.99 -4.41 10.63
CA ILE A 53 6.36 -4.56 10.12
C ILE A 53 6.52 -5.86 9.35
N TRP A 54 6.41 -5.77 8.02
CA TRP A 54 6.95 -6.82 7.15
C TRP A 54 8.47 -6.77 7.18
N PRO A 55 9.18 -7.91 7.31
CA PRO A 55 10.62 -7.98 7.14
C PRO A 55 11.02 -7.45 5.77
N ILE A 56 12.12 -6.68 5.71
CA ILE A 56 12.68 -6.07 4.48
C ILE A 56 12.75 -7.06 3.30
N ARG A 57 13.04 -8.35 3.57
CA ARG A 57 13.11 -9.39 2.54
C ARG A 57 11.77 -9.66 1.85
N GLN A 58 10.64 -9.49 2.55
CA GLN A 58 9.31 -9.71 1.99
C GLN A 58 8.92 -8.57 1.04
N ILE A 59 9.28 -7.33 1.38
CA ILE A 59 9.05 -6.15 0.56
C ILE A 59 9.82 -6.26 -0.75
N ARG A 60 11.10 -6.62 -0.69
CA ARG A 60 11.90 -6.89 -1.89
C ARG A 60 11.33 -8.01 -2.75
N LEU A 61 10.79 -9.07 -2.15
CA LEU A 61 10.18 -10.17 -2.91
C LEU A 61 8.94 -9.71 -3.69
N VAL A 62 8.12 -8.82 -3.11
CA VAL A 62 6.97 -8.21 -3.81
C VAL A 62 7.43 -7.38 -5.01
N GLU A 63 8.46 -6.56 -4.83
CA GLU A 63 9.03 -5.71 -5.88
C GLU A 63 9.66 -6.55 -7.01
N GLU A 64 10.43 -7.59 -6.66
CA GLU A 64 11.14 -8.44 -7.62
C GLU A 64 10.20 -9.40 -8.39
N SER A 65 9.05 -9.76 -7.80
CA SER A 65 8.12 -10.74 -8.36
C SER A 65 7.01 -10.15 -9.26
N ARG A 66 7.13 -8.87 -9.66
CA ARG A 66 6.12 -8.15 -10.48
C ARG A 66 4.71 -8.17 -9.87
N LEU A 67 4.62 -8.17 -8.54
CA LEU A 67 3.32 -8.19 -7.85
C LEU A 67 2.69 -6.80 -7.76
N ILE A 68 3.46 -5.73 -7.94
CA ILE A 68 2.96 -4.34 -7.86
C ILE A 68 1.85 -4.05 -8.89
N PRO A 69 2.01 -4.38 -10.20
CA PRO A 69 0.91 -4.25 -11.16
C PRO A 69 -0.34 -5.04 -10.75
N LEU A 70 -0.18 -6.26 -10.25
CA LEU A 70 -1.31 -7.09 -9.79
C LEU A 70 -2.00 -6.45 -8.59
N ILE A 71 -1.27 -5.90 -7.62
CA ILE A 71 -1.82 -5.18 -6.47
C ILE A 71 -2.71 -4.02 -6.96
N PHE A 72 -2.23 -3.26 -7.94
CA PHE A 72 -3.01 -2.16 -8.52
C PHE A 72 -4.22 -2.64 -9.35
N GLU A 73 -4.11 -3.74 -10.07
CA GLU A 73 -5.26 -4.36 -10.75
C GLU A 73 -6.35 -4.77 -9.75
N VAL A 74 -5.98 -5.38 -8.62
CA VAL A 74 -6.95 -5.74 -7.56
C VAL A 74 -7.62 -4.49 -6.99
N ILE A 75 -6.86 -3.40 -6.79
CA ILE A 75 -7.43 -2.13 -6.34
C ILE A 75 -8.47 -1.63 -7.34
N LEU A 76 -8.19 -1.68 -8.64
CA LEU A 76 -9.12 -1.26 -9.69
C LEU A 76 -10.37 -2.17 -9.75
N GLU A 77 -10.19 -3.48 -9.66
CA GLU A 77 -11.28 -4.46 -9.79
C GLU A 77 -12.27 -4.39 -8.61
N HIS A 78 -11.80 -3.98 -7.43
CA HIS A 78 -12.60 -3.95 -6.19
C HIS A 78 -12.98 -2.53 -5.72
N GLN A 79 -12.92 -1.51 -6.59
CA GLN A 79 -13.22 -0.11 -6.23
C GLN A 79 -14.63 0.07 -5.64
N GLU A 80 -15.62 -0.68 -6.13
CA GLU A 80 -17.00 -0.61 -5.59
C GLU A 80 -17.13 -1.20 -4.18
N SER A 81 -16.08 -1.89 -3.68
CA SER A 81 -16.04 -2.55 -2.37
C SER A 81 -14.83 -2.11 -1.55
N MET A 82 -14.61 -0.79 -1.42
CA MET A 82 -13.48 -0.23 -0.66
C MET A 82 -13.42 -0.67 0.81
N LEU A 83 -14.57 -0.98 1.41
CA LEU A 83 -14.68 -1.44 2.81
C LEU A 83 -14.61 -2.97 2.94
N GLY A 84 -14.48 -3.70 1.83
CA GLY A 84 -14.37 -5.16 1.82
C GLY A 84 -13.01 -5.65 2.31
N ASN A 85 -12.98 -6.86 2.89
CA ASN A 85 -11.77 -7.46 3.48
C ASN A 85 -10.57 -7.53 2.52
N THR A 86 -10.83 -7.79 1.23
CA THR A 86 -9.80 -7.80 0.18
C THR A 86 -9.12 -6.44 0.08
N MET A 87 -9.90 -5.36 0.01
CA MET A 87 -9.35 -4.01 -0.12
C MET A 87 -8.58 -3.61 1.14
N GLN A 88 -9.12 -3.91 2.33
CA GLN A 88 -8.42 -3.66 3.59
C GLN A 88 -7.05 -4.36 3.63
N SER A 89 -6.99 -5.62 3.16
CA SER A 89 -5.73 -6.38 3.08
C SER A 89 -4.75 -5.77 2.07
N VAL A 90 -5.24 -5.36 0.90
CA VAL A 90 -4.45 -4.75 -0.16
C VAL A 90 -3.92 -3.38 0.26
N ILE A 91 -4.70 -2.59 0.99
CA ILE A 91 -4.30 -1.27 1.47
C ILE A 91 -3.29 -1.39 2.60
N ALA A 92 -3.46 -2.35 3.51
CA ALA A 92 -2.44 -2.66 4.51
C ALA A 92 -1.11 -3.06 3.84
N LEU A 93 -1.16 -3.91 2.81
CA LEU A 93 0.01 -4.26 2.02
C LEU A 93 0.65 -3.04 1.35
N LEU A 94 -0.14 -2.21 0.68
CA LEU A 94 0.35 -1.01 0.01
C LEU A 94 0.96 -0.01 0.99
N ASN A 95 0.32 0.17 2.16
CA ASN A 95 0.85 1.01 3.23
C ASN A 95 2.23 0.53 3.68
N ASN A 96 2.39 -0.78 3.89
CA ASN A 96 3.68 -1.37 4.26
C ASN A 96 4.75 -1.21 3.18
N LEU A 97 4.38 -1.33 1.89
CA LEU A 97 5.32 -1.08 0.79
C LEU A 97 5.80 0.37 0.79
N VAL A 98 4.86 1.32 0.86
CA VAL A 98 5.17 2.75 0.73
C VAL A 98 5.86 3.33 1.97
N THR A 99 5.53 2.85 3.16
CA THR A 99 6.14 3.32 4.43
C THR A 99 7.52 2.71 4.70
N CYS A 100 7.89 1.63 3.99
CA CYS A 100 9.18 0.99 4.18
C CYS A 100 10.32 1.79 3.57
N LYS A 101 11.35 2.08 4.38
CA LYS A 101 12.52 2.87 3.98
C LYS A 101 13.35 2.24 2.86
N ASP A 102 13.33 0.91 2.75
CA ASP A 102 14.08 0.16 1.74
C ASP A 102 13.25 -0.11 0.47
N SER A 103 11.98 0.33 0.43
CA SER A 103 11.16 0.15 -0.76
C SER A 103 11.66 1.00 -1.92
N ASN A 104 11.59 0.43 -3.12
CA ASN A 104 11.80 1.13 -4.36
C ASN A 104 10.59 2.03 -4.70
N MET A 105 10.47 3.13 -3.96
CA MET A 105 9.44 4.14 -4.17
C MET A 105 9.39 4.65 -5.61
N LYS A 106 10.53 4.78 -6.30
CA LYS A 106 10.59 5.19 -7.71
C LYS A 106 9.78 4.24 -8.58
N LEU A 107 9.97 2.93 -8.42
CA LEU A 107 9.23 1.92 -9.17
C LEU A 107 7.73 1.99 -8.88
N LEU A 108 7.32 2.21 -7.63
CA LEU A 108 5.90 2.39 -7.29
C LEU A 108 5.29 3.60 -8.03
N TYR A 109 5.99 4.73 -8.06
CA TYR A 109 5.57 5.92 -8.83
C TYR A 109 5.45 5.63 -10.34
N GLU A 110 6.44 4.94 -10.93
CA GLU A 110 6.43 4.56 -12.35
C GLU A 110 5.29 3.60 -12.70
N GLN A 111 4.84 2.78 -11.74
CA GLN A 111 3.73 1.84 -11.89
C GLN A 111 2.35 2.47 -11.60
N GLY A 112 2.27 3.79 -11.42
CA GLY A 112 0.99 4.50 -11.30
C GLY A 112 0.50 4.72 -9.86
N LEU A 113 1.36 4.57 -8.84
CA LEU A 113 1.00 4.78 -7.43
C LEU A 113 0.17 6.06 -7.22
N VAL A 114 0.59 7.20 -7.78
CA VAL A 114 -0.12 8.49 -7.62
C VAL A 114 -1.57 8.39 -8.08
N SER A 115 -1.83 7.80 -9.25
CA SER A 115 -3.19 7.68 -9.77
C SER A 115 -4.05 6.79 -8.88
N HIS A 116 -3.52 5.66 -8.42
CA HIS A 116 -4.27 4.74 -7.56
C HIS A 116 -4.58 5.34 -6.20
N ILE A 117 -3.61 6.04 -5.58
CA ILE A 117 -3.83 6.73 -4.31
C ILE A 117 -4.88 7.85 -4.47
N CYS A 118 -4.81 8.65 -5.54
CA CYS A 118 -5.81 9.69 -5.77
C CYS A 118 -7.23 9.13 -5.94
N ASN A 119 -7.37 8.03 -6.69
CA ASN A 119 -8.67 7.37 -6.87
C ASN A 119 -9.20 6.82 -5.54
N MET A 120 -8.36 6.12 -4.77
CA MET A 120 -8.77 5.59 -3.46
C MET A 120 -9.15 6.70 -2.48
N PHE A 121 -8.46 7.84 -2.47
CA PHE A 121 -8.88 9.00 -1.67
C PHE A 121 -10.23 9.55 -2.12
N THR A 122 -10.49 9.60 -3.42
CA THR A 122 -11.78 10.07 -3.96
C THR A 122 -12.90 9.15 -3.48
N GLU A 123 -12.76 7.83 -3.68
CA GLU A 123 -13.75 6.85 -3.22
C GLU A 123 -13.94 6.90 -1.69
N THR A 124 -12.86 6.95 -0.93
CA THR A 124 -12.93 7.01 0.54
C THR A 124 -13.59 8.30 1.03
N ALA A 125 -13.30 9.44 0.40
CA ALA A 125 -13.92 10.71 0.75
C ALA A 125 -15.45 10.67 0.54
N THR A 126 -15.92 10.02 -0.54
CA THR A 126 -17.36 9.85 -0.76
C THR A 126 -18.00 8.99 0.33
N LEU A 127 -17.32 7.93 0.78
CA LEU A 127 -17.78 7.06 1.86
C LEU A 127 -17.80 7.76 3.22
N CYS A 128 -16.86 8.66 3.49
CA CYS A 128 -16.80 9.43 4.74
C CYS A 128 -17.88 10.52 4.81
N LEU A 129 -18.24 11.13 3.68
CA LEU A 129 -19.25 12.19 3.61
C LEU A 129 -20.69 11.64 3.53
N ASP A 130 -20.86 10.34 3.27
CA ASP A 130 -22.16 9.68 3.28
C ASP A 130 -22.70 9.52 4.71
N MET A 131 -23.59 10.44 5.11
CA MET A 131 -24.13 10.55 6.47
C MET A 131 -24.97 9.34 6.91
N ASP A 132 -25.42 8.50 5.98
CA ASP A 132 -26.27 7.34 6.27
C ASP A 132 -25.47 6.03 6.43
N ASN A 133 -24.14 6.08 6.26
CA ASN A 133 -23.29 4.90 6.26
C ASN A 133 -22.91 4.44 7.69
N LYS A 134 -23.36 3.25 8.09
CA LYS A 134 -23.01 2.62 9.38
C LYS A 134 -21.55 2.21 9.50
N ASN A 135 -20.82 2.17 8.39
CA ASN A 135 -19.41 1.76 8.33
C ASN A 135 -18.43 2.94 8.40
N ASN A 136 -18.86 4.08 8.97
CA ASN A 136 -18.03 5.28 9.07
C ASN A 136 -16.70 5.03 9.81
N GLU A 137 -16.68 4.13 10.80
CA GLU A 137 -15.45 3.73 11.49
C GLU A 137 -14.42 3.09 10.54
N LEU A 138 -14.85 2.15 9.68
CA LEU A 138 -13.98 1.51 8.70
C LEU A 138 -13.51 2.49 7.62
N ALA A 139 -14.40 3.38 7.16
CA ALA A 139 -14.04 4.44 6.21
C ALA A 139 -13.00 5.40 6.82
N THR A 140 -13.12 5.69 8.12
CA THR A 140 -12.15 6.50 8.88
C THR A 140 -10.80 5.80 9.01
N THR A 141 -10.78 4.50 9.34
CA THR A 141 -9.53 3.71 9.38
C THR A 141 -8.84 3.65 8.03
N LEU A 142 -9.62 3.49 6.96
CA LEU A 142 -9.15 3.53 5.58
C LEU A 142 -8.53 4.90 5.26
N LEU A 143 -9.21 6.00 5.63
CA LEU A 143 -8.71 7.36 5.44
C LEU A 143 -7.36 7.57 6.15
N PHE A 144 -7.22 7.10 7.40
CA PHE A 144 -5.94 7.17 8.12
C PHE A 144 -4.82 6.43 7.39
N SER A 145 -5.09 5.22 6.90
CA SER A 145 -4.11 4.44 6.15
C SER A 145 -3.67 5.16 4.86
N LEU A 146 -4.62 5.80 4.16
CA LEU A 146 -4.32 6.57 2.96
C LEU A 146 -3.52 7.86 3.28
N LEU A 147 -3.78 8.50 4.42
CA LEU A 147 -3.02 9.67 4.89
C LEU A 147 -1.57 9.29 5.24
N ASP A 148 -1.34 8.13 5.85
CA ASP A 148 0.01 7.63 6.13
C ASP A 148 0.81 7.35 4.84
N ILE A 149 0.13 6.77 3.84
CA ILE A 149 0.69 6.58 2.49
C ILE A 149 1.03 7.93 1.86
N LEU A 150 0.09 8.88 1.87
CA LEU A 150 0.29 10.22 1.31
C LEU A 150 1.47 10.95 1.96
N HIS A 151 1.56 10.90 3.29
CA HIS A 151 2.66 11.49 4.03
C HIS A 151 4.00 10.88 3.63
N SER A 152 4.06 9.56 3.48
CA SER A 152 5.27 8.84 3.04
C SER A 152 5.67 9.20 1.61
N MET A 153 4.70 9.31 0.71
CA MET A 153 4.90 9.77 -0.68
C MET A 153 5.47 11.20 -0.73
N LEU A 154 4.90 12.13 0.04
CA LEU A 154 5.36 13.52 0.10
C LEU A 154 6.75 13.63 0.74
N THR A 155 7.04 12.82 1.76
CA THR A 155 8.35 12.75 2.40
C THR A 155 9.42 12.27 1.41
N TYR A 156 9.11 11.24 0.61
CA TYR A 156 9.98 10.76 -0.45
C TYR A 156 10.26 11.85 -1.50
N THR A 157 9.21 12.46 -2.05
CA THR A 157 9.34 13.53 -3.05
C THR A 157 10.14 14.71 -2.52
N SER A 158 9.87 15.14 -1.28
CA SER A 158 10.62 16.20 -0.60
C SER A 158 12.10 15.85 -0.45
N SER A 159 12.43 14.61 -0.10
CA SER A 159 13.81 14.15 0.03
C SER A 159 14.56 14.18 -1.30
N VAL A 160 13.96 13.67 -2.37
CA VAL A 160 14.55 13.66 -3.72
C VAL A 160 14.80 15.08 -4.22
N VAL A 161 13.79 15.96 -4.12
CA VAL A 161 13.92 17.37 -4.52
C VAL A 161 14.99 18.08 -3.71
N ARG A 162 15.06 17.85 -2.39
CA ARG A 162 16.10 18.43 -1.54
C ARG A 162 17.50 18.00 -1.96
N LEU A 163 17.72 16.73 -2.28
CA LEU A 163 19.00 16.22 -2.77
C LEU A 163 19.39 16.82 -4.13
N ALA A 164 18.43 16.94 -5.06
CA ALA A 164 18.64 17.60 -6.35
C ALA A 164 19.01 19.08 -6.20
N LEU A 165 18.34 19.82 -5.31
CA LEU A 165 18.65 21.22 -5.04
C LEU A 165 20.00 21.41 -4.34
N GLN A 166 20.40 20.50 -3.46
CA GLN A 166 21.70 20.54 -2.79
C GLN A 166 22.86 20.27 -3.76
N SER A 167 22.70 19.29 -4.65
CA SER A 167 23.71 18.96 -5.66
C SER A 167 23.90 20.08 -6.67
N GLN A 168 22.81 20.71 -7.15
CA GLN A 168 22.90 21.93 -7.99
C GLN A 168 23.75 23.03 -7.35
N LYS A 169 23.53 23.32 -6.06
CA LYS A 169 24.28 24.37 -5.34
C LYS A 169 25.78 24.07 -5.23
N SER A 170 26.16 22.79 -5.25
CA SER A 170 27.55 22.34 -5.14
C SER A 170 28.31 22.31 -6.48
N GLY A 171 27.66 22.63 -7.61
CA GLY A 171 28.25 22.56 -8.95
C GLY A 171 28.49 21.13 -9.48
N SER A 172 28.22 20.12 -8.66
CA SER A 172 28.12 18.72 -9.07
C SER A 172 26.77 18.55 -9.75
N GLY A 173 26.73 18.51 -11.08
CA GLY A 173 25.50 18.38 -11.89
C GLY A 173 24.63 17.21 -11.47
N GLY A 174 23.79 17.43 -10.47
CA GLY A 174 22.94 16.42 -9.86
C GLY A 174 21.74 16.09 -10.72
N ASP A 175 21.00 15.08 -10.29
CA ASP A 175 19.90 14.48 -11.04
C ASP A 175 18.62 15.34 -10.95
N THR A 176 18.69 16.57 -11.47
CA THR A 176 17.59 17.54 -11.42
C THR A 176 16.40 17.08 -12.23
N GLN A 177 16.65 16.40 -13.35
CA GLN A 177 15.62 15.85 -14.21
C GLN A 177 14.75 14.83 -13.46
N ALA A 178 15.36 13.90 -12.72
CA ALA A 178 14.62 12.90 -11.96
C ALA A 178 13.69 13.54 -10.90
N ALA A 179 14.11 14.65 -10.29
CA ALA A 179 13.29 15.41 -9.35
C ALA A 179 12.13 16.15 -10.05
N GLU A 180 12.38 16.72 -11.23
CA GLU A 180 11.34 17.37 -12.04
C GLU A 180 10.29 16.37 -12.53
N ASP A 181 10.70 15.22 -13.05
CA ASP A 181 9.81 14.15 -13.49
C ASP A 181 8.94 13.65 -12.32
N LEU A 182 9.54 13.46 -11.15
CA LEU A 182 8.82 13.06 -9.94
C LEU A 182 7.80 14.12 -9.49
N LEU A 183 8.12 15.41 -9.60
CA LEU A 183 7.19 16.49 -9.30
C LEU A 183 6.02 16.53 -10.29
N LEU A 184 6.28 16.29 -11.58
CA LEU A 184 5.23 16.19 -12.59
C LEU A 184 4.29 15.02 -12.29
N LEU A 185 4.84 13.85 -11.94
CA LEU A 185 4.06 12.68 -11.52
C LEU A 185 3.26 12.96 -10.24
N SER A 186 3.81 13.73 -9.30
CA SER A 186 3.18 14.05 -8.02
C SER A 186 2.09 15.13 -8.11
N LYS A 187 1.97 15.83 -9.25
CA LYS A 187 1.03 16.96 -9.41
C LYS A 187 -0.42 16.65 -9.02
N PRO A 188 -1.01 15.49 -9.38
CA PRO A 188 -2.39 15.15 -9.00
C PRO A 188 -2.62 15.09 -7.48
N LEU A 189 -1.58 14.86 -6.67
CA LEU A 189 -1.71 14.87 -5.20
C LEU A 189 -2.14 16.24 -4.68
N THR A 190 -1.85 17.33 -5.41
CA THR A 190 -2.25 18.68 -5.01
C THR A 190 -3.77 18.90 -5.11
N ASP A 191 -4.46 18.14 -5.96
CA ASP A 191 -5.91 18.24 -6.09
C ASP A 191 -6.64 17.59 -4.91
N LEU A 192 -5.98 16.66 -4.19
CA LEU A 192 -6.52 16.03 -2.97
C LEU A 192 -6.80 17.05 -1.87
N ILE A 193 -6.14 18.21 -1.86
CA ILE A 193 -6.41 19.27 -0.89
C ILE A 193 -7.90 19.66 -0.91
N ARG A 194 -8.53 19.69 -2.09
CA ARG A 194 -9.96 20.04 -2.20
C ARG A 194 -10.87 18.96 -1.62
N LEU A 195 -10.44 17.69 -1.67
CA LEU A 195 -11.17 16.55 -1.11
C LEU A 195 -10.97 16.43 0.41
N LEU A 196 -9.78 16.75 0.91
CA LEU A 196 -9.42 16.57 2.32
C LEU A 196 -9.86 17.74 3.23
N ILE A 197 -9.98 18.97 2.71
CA ILE A 197 -10.46 20.12 3.50
C ILE A 197 -11.86 19.92 4.13
N PRO A 198 -12.87 19.38 3.41
CA PRO A 198 -14.21 19.22 3.96
C PRO A 198 -14.40 17.98 4.85
N LEU A 199 -13.41 17.09 4.94
CA LEU A 199 -13.41 15.90 5.80
C LEU A 199 -12.90 16.25 7.21
#